data_AF-A0A2E1AN97-F1
#
_entry.id   AF-A0A2E1AN97-F1
#
_cell.length_a   1.000
_cell.length_b   1.000
_cell.length_c   1.000
_cell.angle_alpha   90.00
_cell.angle_beta   90.00
_cell.angle_gamma   90.00
#
_symmetry.space_group_name_H-M   'P 1'
#
loop_
_entity.id
_entity.type
_entity.pdbx_description
1 polymer ?
#
loop_
_entity_poly.entity_id
_entity_poly.type
_entity_poly.pdbx_seq_one_letter_code
_entity_poly.pdbx_strand_id
1 'polypeptide(L)'
;MAKPRIFISSTCYDLNDIRSELTDFLQKYNFEVLNSQLKNFGVTPGKHSHTACLEQVENADFFIVIIGGRRGGTFIGSEKSITNEEYSLAVKKGVPIMVFVNQRVNEILPLYKKNATLDFSDVVEDKRVFHFIEYIKASSEDNWIFQFQNVNDIKETIIAQFAYYLFLFPRIVKNPPAKKKVWTHQSLPLFSFHPI
;
A
#
# COMPACT_ATOMS: atom_id res chain seq x y z
N MET A 1 10.99 -11.12 -21.54
CA MET A 1 9.62 -10.62 -21.29
C MET A 1 9.70 -9.53 -20.22
N ALA A 2 8.78 -8.57 -20.24
CA ALA A 2 8.70 -7.55 -19.17
C ALA A 2 8.44 -8.21 -17.82
N LYS A 3 9.09 -7.71 -16.77
CA LYS A 3 8.88 -8.17 -15.38
C LYS A 3 7.92 -7.20 -14.70
N PRO A 4 6.78 -7.65 -14.14
CA PRO A 4 5.95 -6.77 -13.33
C PRO A 4 6.72 -6.26 -12.12
N ARG A 5 6.57 -4.98 -11.83
CA ARG A 5 7.23 -4.27 -10.73
C ARG A 5 6.35 -4.29 -9.49
N ILE A 6 6.85 -4.85 -8.40
CA ILE A 6 6.15 -4.95 -7.12
C ILE A 6 6.84 -4.03 -6.11
N PHE A 7 6.13 -3.01 -5.63
CA PHE A 7 6.61 -2.16 -4.55
C PHE A 7 6.29 -2.76 -3.19
N ILE A 8 7.30 -2.89 -2.33
CA ILE A 8 7.13 -3.39 -0.95
C ILE A 8 7.27 -2.22 0.04
N SER A 9 6.14 -1.72 0.50
CA SER A 9 6.05 -0.79 1.63
C SER A 9 5.90 -1.55 2.95
N SER A 10 6.41 -0.98 4.04
CA SER A 10 6.15 -1.54 5.38
C SER A 10 6.38 -0.52 6.48
N THR A 11 5.69 -0.67 7.60
CA THR A 11 6.06 0.02 8.84
C THR A 11 7.39 -0.59 9.32
N CYS A 12 8.50 0.14 9.22
CA CYS A 12 9.85 -0.44 9.26
C CYS A 12 10.34 -0.77 10.70
N TYR A 13 11.54 -1.39 10.77
CA TYR A 13 12.30 -1.82 11.95
C TYR A 13 12.02 -3.23 12.51
N ASP A 14 10.77 -3.70 12.53
CA ASP A 14 10.41 -5.07 12.96
C ASP A 14 10.24 -6.07 11.80
N LEU A 15 10.29 -5.59 10.55
CA LEU A 15 9.95 -6.38 9.37
C LEU A 15 11.13 -6.65 8.42
N ASN A 16 12.38 -6.42 8.83
CA ASN A 16 13.55 -6.55 7.95
C ASN A 16 13.69 -7.96 7.34
N ASP A 17 13.56 -9.01 8.18
CA ASP A 17 13.68 -10.40 7.72
C ASP A 17 12.54 -10.76 6.77
N ILE A 18 11.30 -10.37 7.12
CA ILE A 18 10.12 -10.55 6.27
C ILE A 18 10.32 -9.87 4.90
N ARG A 19 10.84 -8.64 4.87
CA ARG A 19 11.10 -7.90 3.62
C ARG A 19 12.17 -8.56 2.77
N SER A 20 13.26 -9.01 3.38
CA SER A 20 14.35 -9.69 2.68
C SER A 20 13.85 -10.99 2.05
N GLU A 21 13.20 -11.83 2.85
CA GLU A 21 12.72 -13.13 2.40
C GLU A 21 11.59 -12.99 1.36
N LEU A 22 10.71 -12.00 1.51
CA LEU A 22 9.68 -11.71 0.51
C LEU A 22 10.29 -11.19 -0.80
N THR A 23 11.36 -10.40 -0.72
CA THR A 23 12.09 -9.94 -1.91
C THR A 23 12.67 -11.13 -2.68
N ASP A 24 13.39 -12.01 -2.00
CA ASP A 24 14.00 -13.20 -2.62
C ASP A 24 12.93 -14.10 -3.25
N PHE A 25 11.82 -14.29 -2.54
CA PHE A 25 10.66 -15.04 -3.03
C PHE A 25 10.10 -14.45 -4.32
N LEU A 26 9.81 -13.15 -4.37
CA LEU A 26 9.23 -12.51 -5.57
C LEU A 26 10.22 -12.50 -6.74
N GLN A 27 11.50 -12.24 -6.49
CA GLN A 27 12.53 -12.26 -7.54
C GLN A 27 12.70 -13.66 -8.15
N LYS A 28 12.55 -14.73 -7.35
CA LYS A 28 12.56 -16.12 -7.85
C LYS A 28 11.45 -16.39 -8.87
N TYR A 29 10.31 -15.70 -8.77
CA TYR A 29 9.21 -15.77 -9.74
C TYR A 29 9.33 -14.72 -10.86
N ASN A 30 10.50 -14.13 -11.05
CA ASN A 30 10.82 -13.20 -12.11
C ASN A 30 10.04 -11.86 -12.06
N PHE A 31 9.65 -11.45 -10.86
CA PHE A 31 9.20 -10.07 -10.59
C PHE A 31 10.39 -9.14 -10.39
N GLU A 32 10.20 -7.86 -10.73
CA GLU A 32 11.10 -6.81 -10.31
C GLU A 32 10.59 -6.24 -8.98
N VAL A 33 11.44 -6.22 -7.95
CA VAL A 33 11.03 -5.79 -6.61
C VAL A 33 11.59 -4.39 -6.33
N LEU A 34 10.70 -3.44 -6.07
CA LEU A 34 11.01 -2.09 -5.63
C LEU A 34 10.96 -2.05 -4.10
N ASN A 35 12.13 -2.20 -3.46
CA ASN A 35 12.29 -2.21 -2.02
C ASN A 35 13.42 -1.24 -1.63
N SER A 36 13.09 -0.26 -0.78
CA SER A 36 14.00 0.84 -0.38
C SER A 36 15.28 0.42 0.34
N GLN A 37 15.38 -0.85 0.78
CA GLN A 37 16.58 -1.41 1.40
C GLN A 37 17.54 -2.03 0.38
N LEU A 38 17.12 -2.22 -0.86
CA LEU A 38 17.96 -2.81 -1.90
C LEU A 38 18.86 -1.75 -2.55
N LYS A 39 20.08 -2.17 -2.93
CA LYS A 39 21.08 -1.28 -3.56
C LYS A 39 20.64 -0.76 -4.93
N ASN A 40 19.73 -1.46 -5.60
CA ASN A 40 19.17 -1.06 -6.89
C ASN A 40 17.96 -0.12 -6.74
N PHE A 41 17.57 0.23 -5.51
CA PHE A 41 16.55 1.25 -5.28
C PHE A 41 17.11 2.61 -5.65
N GLY A 42 16.83 3.04 -6.87
CA GLY A 42 17.37 4.28 -7.42
C GLY A 42 17.05 5.46 -6.51
N VAL A 43 18.08 6.19 -6.10
CA VAL A 43 17.95 7.47 -5.41
C VAL A 43 18.40 8.59 -6.36
N THR A 44 17.57 9.62 -6.49
CA THR A 44 17.93 10.78 -7.31
C THR A 44 18.87 11.68 -6.50
N PRO A 45 20.11 11.96 -6.94
CA PRO A 45 21.01 12.86 -6.22
C PRO A 45 20.35 14.23 -5.96
N GLY A 46 20.50 14.75 -4.73
CA GLY A 46 19.91 16.03 -4.33
C GLY A 46 18.43 15.97 -3.91
N LYS A 47 17.77 14.81 -3.98
CA LYS A 47 16.42 14.61 -3.42
C LYS A 47 16.47 13.88 -2.08
N HIS A 48 15.52 14.19 -1.20
CA HIS A 48 15.36 13.47 0.06
C HIS A 48 14.94 12.01 -0.21
N SER A 49 15.36 11.07 0.64
CA SER A 49 15.08 9.64 0.49
C SER A 49 13.58 9.34 0.35
N HIS A 50 12.75 10.08 1.09
CA HIS A 50 11.29 10.00 0.99
C HIS A 50 10.74 10.34 -0.41
N THR A 51 11.32 11.32 -1.10
CA THR A 51 10.90 11.67 -2.46
C THR A 51 11.25 10.57 -3.44
N ALA A 52 12.42 9.94 -3.30
CA ALA A 52 12.80 8.79 -4.10
C ALA A 52 11.84 7.60 -3.90
N CYS A 53 11.40 7.35 -2.66
CA CYS A 53 10.38 6.33 -2.40
C CYS A 53 9.08 6.60 -3.14
N LEU A 54 8.56 7.83 -3.07
CA LEU A 54 7.32 8.20 -3.75
C LEU A 54 7.43 8.07 -5.28
N GLU A 55 8.57 8.44 -5.86
CA GLU A 55 8.83 8.25 -7.31
C GLU A 55 8.83 6.77 -7.71
N GLN A 56 9.31 5.88 -6.85
CA GLN A 56 9.28 4.44 -7.11
C GLN A 56 7.85 3.85 -7.00
N VAL A 57 6.97 4.42 -6.16
CA VAL A 57 5.56 4.02 -6.13
C VAL A 57 4.87 4.29 -7.48
N GLU A 58 5.21 5.39 -8.16
CA GLU A 58 4.66 5.70 -9.49
C GLU A 58 5.08 4.67 -10.56
N ASN A 59 6.14 3.92 -10.29
CA ASN A 59 6.67 2.86 -11.14
C ASN A 59 6.19 1.47 -10.73
N ALA A 60 5.27 1.35 -9.77
CA ALA A 60 4.77 0.06 -9.32
C ALA A 60 3.60 -0.43 -10.21
N ASP A 61 3.64 -1.71 -10.61
CA ASP A 61 2.49 -2.39 -11.23
C ASP A 61 1.60 -3.05 -10.15
N PHE A 62 2.19 -3.41 -9.00
CA PHE A 62 1.51 -3.85 -7.79
C PHE A 62 2.13 -3.21 -6.55
N PHE A 63 1.33 -2.98 -5.52
CA PHE A 63 1.77 -2.45 -4.23
C PHE A 63 1.44 -3.43 -3.11
N ILE A 64 2.44 -3.76 -2.30
CA ILE A 64 2.28 -4.57 -1.09
C ILE A 64 2.64 -3.70 0.10
N VAL A 65 1.75 -3.64 1.10
CA VAL A 65 2.03 -2.96 2.37
C VAL A 65 1.92 -3.95 3.53
N ILE A 66 2.98 -4.00 4.34
CA ILE A 66 3.08 -4.86 5.52
C ILE A 66 3.12 -3.99 6.77
N ILE A 67 2.13 -4.15 7.65
CA ILE A 67 1.93 -3.33 8.83
C ILE A 67 2.21 -4.19 10.07
N GLY A 68 3.31 -3.87 10.75
CA GLY A 68 3.76 -4.46 12.00
C GLY A 68 3.37 -3.62 13.22
N GLY A 69 4.05 -3.84 14.34
CA GLY A 69 3.82 -3.09 15.58
C GLY A 69 4.56 -1.74 15.60
N ARG A 70 5.61 -1.60 14.80
CA ARG A 70 6.48 -0.41 14.80
C ARG A 70 6.13 0.51 13.64
N ARG A 71 5.76 1.76 13.93
CA ARG A 71 5.23 2.75 12.96
C ARG A 71 6.18 3.08 11.81
N GLY A 72 7.49 2.94 12.02
CA GLY A 72 8.50 3.36 11.05
C GLY A 72 8.75 4.87 11.02
N GLY A 73 9.48 5.34 9.99
CA GLY A 73 9.92 6.74 9.89
C GLY A 73 8.81 7.75 9.62
N THR A 74 8.83 8.88 10.33
CA THR A 74 7.96 10.04 10.05
C THR A 74 8.36 10.72 8.75
N PHE A 75 7.39 11.05 7.91
CA PHE A 75 7.62 11.80 6.67
C PHE A 75 7.94 13.27 6.99
N ILE A 76 8.97 13.83 6.36
CA ILE A 76 9.39 15.22 6.62
C ILE A 76 8.25 16.19 6.34
N GLY A 77 7.96 17.04 7.33
CA GLY A 77 6.91 18.07 7.23
C GLY A 77 5.48 17.53 7.40
N SER A 78 5.31 16.29 7.87
CA SER A 78 3.99 15.66 8.12
C SER A 78 3.97 14.85 9.42
N GLU A 79 2.80 14.75 10.04
CA GLU A 79 2.53 13.84 11.17
C GLU A 79 2.32 12.39 10.72
N LYS A 80 2.38 12.12 9.41
CA LYS A 80 2.21 10.79 8.81
C LYS A 80 3.56 10.08 8.65
N SER A 81 3.53 8.75 8.63
CA SER A 81 4.74 7.97 8.29
C SER A 81 5.00 7.98 6.79
N ILE A 82 6.22 7.68 6.37
CA ILE A 82 6.51 7.46 4.93
C ILE A 82 5.61 6.37 4.33
N THR A 83 5.33 5.30 5.07
CA THR A 83 4.43 4.21 4.67
C THR A 83 3.01 4.71 4.39
N ASN A 84 2.51 5.67 5.17
CA ASN A 84 1.21 6.29 4.92
C ASN A 84 1.20 7.03 3.57
N GLU A 85 2.23 7.82 3.30
CA GLU A 85 2.33 8.61 2.06
C GLU A 85 2.49 7.70 0.83
N GLU A 86 3.32 6.65 0.94
CA GLU A 86 3.46 5.62 -0.09
C GLU A 86 2.11 4.94 -0.42
N TYR A 87 1.38 4.52 0.62
CA TYR A 87 0.04 3.92 0.45
C TYR A 87 -0.95 4.91 -0.17
N SER A 88 -1.03 6.14 0.33
CA SER A 88 -1.93 7.17 -0.22
C SER A 88 -1.63 7.47 -1.69
N LEU A 89 -0.35 7.46 -2.09
CA LEU A 89 0.04 7.64 -3.49
C LEU A 89 -0.37 6.44 -4.35
N ALA A 90 -0.18 5.21 -3.88
CA ALA A 90 -0.61 4.00 -4.59
C ALA A 90 -2.12 4.00 -4.84
N VAL A 91 -2.93 4.35 -3.82
CA VAL A 91 -4.38 4.52 -3.94
C VAL A 91 -4.73 5.58 -4.98
N LYS A 92 -4.11 6.76 -4.90
CA LYS A 92 -4.35 7.87 -5.86
C LYS A 92 -4.05 7.48 -7.31
N LYS A 93 -3.06 6.61 -7.52
CA LYS A 93 -2.65 6.15 -8.86
C LYS A 93 -3.45 4.92 -9.34
N GLY A 94 -4.31 4.34 -8.49
CA GLY A 94 -5.06 3.13 -8.81
C GLY A 94 -4.17 1.91 -8.98
N VAL A 95 -3.01 1.87 -8.31
CA VAL A 95 -2.15 0.68 -8.28
C VAL A 95 -2.86 -0.39 -7.46
N PRO A 96 -3.01 -1.64 -7.94
CA PRO A 96 -3.58 -2.72 -7.14
C PRO A 96 -2.79 -2.95 -5.85
N ILE A 97 -3.50 -2.97 -4.70
CA ILE A 97 -2.88 -3.02 -3.36
C ILE A 97 -3.22 -4.32 -2.64
N MET A 98 -2.21 -4.97 -2.07
CA MET A 98 -2.38 -6.02 -1.06
C MET A 98 -1.94 -5.52 0.31
N VAL A 99 -2.86 -5.50 1.27
CA VAL A 99 -2.61 -5.05 2.64
C VAL A 99 -2.45 -6.24 3.58
N PHE A 100 -1.32 -6.27 4.29
CA PHE A 100 -1.00 -7.27 5.30
C PHE A 100 -0.83 -6.60 6.66
N VAL A 101 -1.56 -7.06 7.68
CA VAL A 101 -1.44 -6.57 9.06
C VAL A 101 -1.05 -7.72 9.98
N ASN A 102 -0.09 -7.49 10.87
CA ASN A 102 0.31 -8.46 11.86
C ASN A 102 -0.91 -8.87 12.70
N GLN A 103 -1.13 -10.17 12.88
CA GLN A 103 -2.33 -10.71 13.52
C GLN A 103 -2.54 -10.12 14.92
N ARG A 104 -1.50 -10.06 15.75
CA ARG A 104 -1.59 -9.51 17.12
C ARG A 104 -2.02 -8.03 17.11
N VAL A 105 -1.51 -7.24 16.17
CA VAL A 105 -1.90 -5.83 16.02
C VAL A 105 -3.38 -5.72 15.60
N ASN A 106 -3.83 -6.53 14.64
CA ASN A 106 -5.21 -6.51 14.19
C ASN A 106 -6.21 -7.00 15.25
N GLU A 107 -5.85 -8.01 16.04
CA GLU A 107 -6.68 -8.55 17.14
C GLU A 107 -6.89 -7.55 18.28
N ILE A 108 -5.93 -6.66 18.51
CA ILE A 108 -5.99 -5.63 19.57
C ILE A 108 -6.77 -4.39 19.12
N LEU A 109 -6.90 -4.16 17.81
CA LEU A 109 -7.59 -2.98 17.26
C LEU A 109 -9.01 -2.75 17.83
N PRO A 110 -9.88 -3.76 18.01
CA PRO A 110 -11.20 -3.55 18.61
C PRO A 110 -11.15 -3.06 20.07
N LEU A 111 -10.14 -3.48 20.84
CA LEU A 111 -9.94 -3.01 22.21
C LEU A 111 -9.47 -1.55 22.21
N TYR A 112 -8.54 -1.20 21.33
CA TYR A 112 -8.13 0.19 21.11
C TYR A 112 -9.32 1.10 20.79
N LYS A 113 -10.20 0.67 19.87
CA LYS A 113 -11.40 1.41 19.50
C LYS A 113 -12.36 1.68 20.66
N LYS A 114 -12.46 0.73 21.61
CA LYS A 114 -13.31 0.89 22.79
C LYS A 114 -12.65 1.78 23.84
N ASN A 115 -11.34 1.67 24.02
CA ASN A 115 -10.60 2.34 25.08
C ASN A 115 -9.23 2.84 24.60
N ALA A 116 -9.21 3.98 23.89
CA ALA A 116 -7.99 4.54 23.32
C ALA A 116 -6.95 4.99 24.37
N THR A 117 -7.36 5.19 25.63
CA THR A 117 -6.51 5.63 26.74
C THR A 117 -5.65 4.52 27.34
N LEU A 118 -5.99 3.24 27.11
CA LEU A 118 -5.21 2.11 27.61
C LEU A 118 -3.77 2.11 27.06
N ASP A 119 -2.89 1.40 27.75
CA ASP A 119 -1.53 1.15 27.27
C ASP A 119 -1.52 -0.01 26.27
N PHE A 120 -0.83 0.21 25.15
CA PHE A 120 -0.69 -0.75 24.05
C PHE A 120 0.78 -0.90 23.63
N SER A 121 1.75 -0.42 24.43
CA SER A 121 3.18 -0.46 24.10
C SER A 121 3.71 -1.87 23.84
N ASP A 122 3.07 -2.90 24.41
CA ASP A 122 3.39 -4.32 24.20
C ASP A 122 2.98 -4.85 22.82
N VAL A 123 2.28 -4.04 22.03
CA VAL A 123 1.72 -4.42 20.72
C VAL A 123 2.14 -3.45 19.64
N VAL A 124 2.08 -2.15 19.93
CA VAL A 124 2.48 -1.09 18.99
C VAL A 124 3.41 -0.09 19.66
N GLU A 125 4.44 0.35 18.93
CA GLU A 125 5.33 1.44 19.35
C GLU A 125 4.56 2.78 19.43
N ASP A 126 3.55 2.94 18.57
CA ASP A 126 2.77 4.15 18.45
C ASP A 126 1.33 3.83 18.05
N LYS A 127 0.36 4.38 18.79
CA LYS A 127 -1.08 4.19 18.55
C LYS A 127 -1.53 4.64 17.16
N ARG A 128 -0.77 5.50 16.48
CA ARG A 128 -0.99 5.89 15.08
C ARG A 128 -0.93 4.72 14.10
N VAL A 129 -0.32 3.59 14.45
CA VAL A 129 -0.43 2.33 13.68
C VAL A 129 -1.90 1.91 13.57
N PHE A 130 -2.66 1.99 14.65
CA PHE A 130 -4.10 1.68 14.62
C PHE A 130 -4.87 2.65 13.73
N HIS A 131 -4.56 3.95 13.79
CA HIS A 131 -5.18 4.94 12.91
C HIS A 131 -4.94 4.62 11.44
N PHE A 132 -3.75 4.12 11.08
CA PHE A 132 -3.47 3.74 9.71
C PHE A 132 -4.31 2.53 9.27
N ILE A 133 -4.43 1.52 10.13
CA ILE A 133 -5.27 0.34 9.84
C ILE A 133 -6.75 0.75 9.70
N GLU A 134 -7.24 1.66 10.55
CA GLU A 134 -8.61 2.18 10.44
C GLU A 134 -8.82 3.00 9.18
N TYR A 135 -7.84 3.83 8.79
CA TYR A 135 -7.88 4.58 7.53
C TYR A 135 -8.03 3.65 6.32
N ILE A 136 -7.29 2.53 6.29
CA ILE A 136 -7.42 1.51 5.24
C ILE A 136 -8.83 0.90 5.27
N LYS A 137 -9.29 0.42 6.44
CA LYS A 137 -10.61 -0.21 6.60
C LYS A 137 -11.78 0.71 6.27
N ALA A 138 -11.62 2.02 6.43
CA ALA A 138 -12.64 3.01 6.15
C ALA A 138 -12.79 3.35 4.64
N SER A 139 -11.87 2.87 3.79
CA SER A 139 -11.96 3.09 2.34
C SER A 139 -13.21 2.40 1.76
N SER A 140 -13.85 3.05 0.78
CA SER A 140 -15.07 2.54 0.14
C SER A 140 -14.81 1.38 -0.83
N GLU A 141 -13.56 1.27 -1.31
CA GLU A 141 -13.07 0.26 -2.24
C GLU A 141 -11.72 -0.25 -1.72
N ASP A 142 -11.31 -1.46 -2.14
CA ASP A 142 -9.99 -2.05 -1.87
C ASP A 142 -9.54 -2.01 -0.39
N ASN A 143 -10.50 -2.20 0.52
CA ASN A 143 -10.31 -2.12 1.97
C ASN A 143 -10.05 -3.47 2.65
N TRP A 144 -9.78 -4.52 1.85
CA TRP A 144 -9.51 -5.85 2.37
C TRP A 144 -8.12 -5.94 3.00
N ILE A 145 -8.05 -6.55 4.20
CA ILE A 145 -6.81 -6.73 4.95
C ILE A 145 -6.60 -8.21 5.20
N PHE A 146 -5.43 -8.70 4.82
CA PHE A 146 -4.94 -10.03 5.18
C PHE A 146 -4.17 -9.96 6.50
N GLN A 147 -4.38 -10.95 7.36
CA GLN A 147 -3.62 -11.07 8.61
C GLN A 147 -2.44 -12.01 8.38
N PHE A 148 -1.30 -11.73 9.03
CA PHE A 148 -0.14 -12.62 9.02
C PHE A 148 0.44 -12.79 10.41
N GLN A 149 0.95 -13.98 10.70
CA GLN A 149 1.81 -14.28 11.85
C GLN A 149 3.28 -14.38 11.42
N ASN A 150 3.51 -14.88 10.21
CA ASN A 150 4.84 -15.09 9.65
C ASN A 150 4.88 -14.79 8.14
N VAL A 151 6.07 -14.83 7.55
CA VAL A 151 6.28 -14.52 6.12
C VAL A 151 5.60 -15.51 5.16
N ASN A 152 5.41 -16.77 5.54
CA ASN A 152 4.79 -17.76 4.68
C ASN A 152 3.31 -17.46 4.48
N ASP A 153 2.61 -16.97 5.50
CA ASP A 153 1.22 -16.51 5.37
C ASP A 153 1.09 -15.43 4.27
N ILE A 154 2.06 -14.52 4.22
CA ILE A 154 2.13 -13.45 3.21
C ILE A 154 2.36 -14.06 1.82
N LYS A 155 3.35 -14.96 1.67
CA LYS A 155 3.66 -15.61 0.39
C LYS A 155 2.49 -16.42 -0.16
N GLU A 156 1.84 -17.23 0.68
CA GLU A 156 0.67 -18.03 0.31
C GLU A 156 -0.47 -17.14 -0.17
N THR A 157 -0.72 -16.05 0.55
CA THR A 157 -1.75 -15.06 0.17
C THR A 157 -1.42 -14.38 -1.17
N ILE A 158 -0.15 -13.99 -1.39
CA ILE A 158 0.27 -13.39 -2.67
C ILE A 158 0.04 -14.37 -3.83
N ILE A 159 0.41 -15.64 -3.66
CA ILE A 159 0.17 -16.67 -4.68
C ILE A 159 -1.33 -16.79 -4.96
N ALA A 160 -2.15 -16.87 -3.92
CA ALA A 160 -3.60 -16.97 -4.07
C ALA A 160 -4.21 -15.75 -4.77
N GLN A 161 -3.78 -14.53 -4.42
CA GLN A 161 -4.24 -13.29 -5.05
C GLN A 161 -3.82 -13.20 -6.52
N PHE A 162 -2.57 -13.50 -6.85
CA PHE A 162 -2.12 -13.52 -8.24
C PHE A 162 -2.82 -14.61 -9.06
N ALA A 163 -3.06 -15.79 -8.49
CA ALA A 163 -3.87 -16.81 -9.15
C ALA A 163 -5.29 -16.31 -9.43
N TYR A 164 -5.89 -15.56 -8.49
CA TYR A 164 -7.20 -14.95 -8.68
C TYR A 164 -7.18 -13.86 -9.76
N TYR A 165 -6.18 -12.98 -9.79
CA TYR A 165 -6.04 -11.98 -10.86
C TYR A 165 -5.85 -12.63 -12.23
N LEU A 166 -5.05 -13.69 -12.31
CA LEU A 166 -4.88 -14.46 -13.54
C LEU A 166 -6.18 -15.15 -13.96
N PHE A 167 -6.97 -15.63 -13.00
CA PHE A 167 -8.31 -16.15 -13.25
C PHE A 167 -9.26 -15.07 -13.77
N LEU A 168 -9.19 -13.84 -13.25
CA LEU A 168 -10.01 -12.72 -13.73
C LEU A 168 -9.59 -12.21 -15.11
N PHE A 169 -8.30 -12.22 -15.41
CA PHE A 169 -7.74 -11.69 -16.66
C PHE A 169 -8.48 -12.12 -17.94
N PRO A 170 -8.68 -13.42 -18.24
CA PRO A 170 -9.38 -13.83 -19.46
C PRO A 170 -10.85 -13.38 -19.50
N ARG A 171 -11.48 -13.12 -18.35
CA ARG A 171 -12.87 -12.63 -18.28
C ARG A 171 -12.93 -11.15 -18.62
N ILE A 172 -11.99 -10.35 -18.08
CA ILE A 172 -11.86 -8.93 -18.39
C ILE A 172 -11.53 -8.73 -19.87
N VAL A 173 -10.63 -9.55 -20.42
CA VAL A 173 -10.29 -9.50 -21.85
C VAL A 173 -11.48 -9.83 -22.75
N LYS A 174 -12.29 -10.83 -22.38
CA LYS A 174 -13.50 -11.21 -23.14
C LYS A 174 -14.62 -10.18 -23.02
N ASN A 175 -14.79 -9.60 -21.83
CA ASN A 175 -15.86 -8.67 -21.49
C ASN A 175 -15.26 -7.41 -20.84
N PRO A 176 -14.65 -6.51 -21.63
CA PRO A 176 -14.02 -5.33 -21.07
C PRO A 176 -15.08 -4.41 -20.44
N PRO A 177 -14.81 -3.82 -19.26
CA PRO A 177 -15.74 -2.89 -18.64
C PRO A 177 -16.00 -1.70 -19.58
N ALA A 178 -17.24 -1.22 -19.61
CA ALA A 178 -17.60 -0.04 -20.38
C ALA A 178 -16.68 1.13 -20.00
N LYS A 179 -16.14 1.84 -20.99
CA LYS A 179 -15.30 3.02 -20.73
C LYS A 179 -16.09 4.00 -19.85
N LYS A 180 -15.63 4.26 -18.63
CA LYS A 180 -16.17 5.38 -17.82
C LYS A 180 -16.01 6.64 -18.68
N LYS A 181 -17.11 7.35 -18.96
CA LYS A 181 -17.05 8.65 -19.63
C LYS A 181 -16.20 9.57 -18.75
N VAL A 182 -15.00 9.88 -19.21
CA VAL A 182 -14.21 10.97 -18.65
C VAL A 182 -14.94 12.25 -19.03
N TRP A 183 -15.58 12.91 -18.06
CA TRP A 183 -16.09 14.26 -18.26
C TRP A 183 -14.87 15.17 -18.41
N THR A 184 -14.48 15.47 -19.65
CA THR A 184 -13.56 16.57 -19.91
C THR A 184 -14.29 17.86 -19.56
N HIS A 185 -13.66 18.73 -18.76
CA HIS A 185 -14.16 20.08 -18.44
C HIS A 185 -14.11 20.99 -19.68
N GLN A 186 -14.80 20.62 -20.76
CA GLN A 186 -15.03 21.43 -21.95
C GLN A 186 -16.48 21.25 -22.39
N SER A 187 -17.41 21.68 -21.53
CA SER A 187 -18.79 22.09 -21.89
C SER A 187 -19.57 22.42 -20.63
N LEU A 188 -19.13 23.44 -19.89
CA LEU A 188 -20.09 24.22 -19.12
C LEU A 188 -20.59 25.32 -20.06
N PRO A 189 -21.89 25.38 -20.39
CA PRO A 189 -22.42 26.52 -21.12
C PRO A 189 -22.19 27.76 -20.25
N LEU A 190 -21.63 28.81 -20.86
CA LEU A 190 -21.52 30.13 -20.26
C LEU A 190 -22.92 30.59 -19.86
N PHE A 191 -23.24 30.51 -18.57
CA PHE A 191 -24.40 31.19 -18.02
C PHE A 191 -24.11 32.70 -18.12
N SER A 192 -24.77 33.35 -19.08
CA SER A 192 -24.81 34.80 -19.20
C SER A 192 -25.55 35.37 -17.99
N PHE A 193 -24.83 35.96 -17.05
CA PHE A 193 -25.43 36.81 -16.02
C PHE A 193 -26.04 38.05 -16.68
N HIS A 194 -27.35 38.21 -16.59
CA HIS A 194 -28.00 39.52 -16.79
C HIS A 194 -28.02 40.25 -15.45
N PRO A 195 -27.57 41.51 -15.38
CA PRO A 195 -27.64 42.30 -14.16
C PRO A 195 -29.07 42.83 -13.96
N ILE A 196 -29.50 42.85 -12.70
CA ILE A 196 -30.57 43.72 -12.17
C ILE A 196 -29.87 44.75 -11.30
#